data_AF-A0A1Y1VPL8-F1
#
_entry.id   AF-A0A1Y1VPL8-F1
#
_cell.length_a   1.000
_cell.length_b   1.000
_cell.length_c   1.000
_cell.angle_alpha   90.00
_cell.angle_beta   90.00
_cell.angle_gamma   90.00
#
_symmetry.space_group_name_H-M   'P 1'
#
loop_
_entity.id
_entity.type
_entity.pdbx_description
1 polymer ?
#
loop_
_entity_poly.entity_id
_entity_poly.type
_entity_poly.pdbx_seq_one_letter_code
_entity_poly.pdbx_strand_id
1 'polypeptide(L)'
;MEPVNNISGTSNVNGIRNTINLHDHFHRNFNESYSYYHKNNNNSREITGLKHCIMSYLFKKAYNSKYEGALNHFYLVFDKFINLKMYKMQIINTELLLIKYGNVTFKNSKYEFPNAFDTLFFVIYDYINEKVISIHENSSEEMLEIFKESTDLYRDYNKRTFIYDNSPSGSFYINVDIQRRLYFLQKAKNGGKVNIIKRLLSFLPTNHQSFVKAPYFDRSLFYYDDNCIRTIEYPQPVINQTVRFCDRKTKKVKFELNPLLNIPDTNIPTNKIKSYIYYTFHPTDPFIISFQQFLDFPSIVNFYVR
;
A
#
# COMPACT_ATOMS: atom_id res chain seq x y z
N MET A 1 37.51 29.02 58.62
CA MET A 1 38.19 28.28 57.54
C MET A 1 37.91 26.80 57.78
N GLU A 2 37.66 26.07 56.69
CA GLU A 2 37.07 24.71 56.60
C GLU A 2 35.55 24.61 56.76
N PRO A 3 34.83 24.06 55.75
CA PRO A 3 33.45 23.60 55.91
C PRO A 3 33.32 22.07 55.81
N VAL A 4 32.64 21.53 56.84
CA VAL A 4 31.47 20.62 56.81
C VAL A 4 31.54 19.31 56.01
N ASN A 5 31.87 18.24 56.75
CA ASN A 5 31.24 16.91 56.86
C ASN A 5 30.32 16.37 55.73
N ASN A 6 30.91 15.50 54.92
CA ASN A 6 30.59 14.09 54.63
C ASN A 6 29.34 13.38 55.24
N ILE A 7 28.69 12.63 54.33
CA ILE A 7 28.13 11.25 54.39
C ILE A 7 26.60 11.04 54.53
N SER A 8 26.06 10.51 53.42
CA SER A 8 24.97 9.53 53.20
C SER A 8 23.55 9.77 53.74
N GLY A 9 22.60 9.79 52.81
CA GLY A 9 21.17 9.60 53.06
C GLY A 9 20.41 9.44 51.75
N THR A 10 19.80 8.27 51.59
CA THR A 10 19.03 7.77 50.45
C THR A 10 17.80 8.61 50.09
N SER A 11 17.51 8.76 48.80
CA SER A 11 16.12 8.87 48.33
C SER A 11 15.97 8.32 46.91
N ASN A 12 15.45 7.09 46.84
CA ASN A 12 14.79 6.55 45.66
C ASN A 12 13.75 7.56 45.17
N VAL A 13 13.93 8.08 43.95
CA VAL A 13 12.86 8.73 43.20
C VAL A 13 12.63 7.94 41.94
N ASN A 14 11.53 7.18 41.98
CA ASN A 14 10.93 6.47 40.87
C ASN A 14 10.62 7.46 39.73
N GLY A 15 11.51 7.52 38.74
CA GLY A 15 11.20 8.11 37.43
C GLY A 15 10.42 7.09 36.61
N ILE A 16 9.09 7.23 36.64
CA ILE A 16 8.13 6.47 35.83
C ILE A 16 8.54 6.55 34.36
N ARG A 17 9.15 5.47 33.84
CA ARG A 17 9.34 5.25 32.39
C ARG A 17 8.00 4.81 31.82
N ASN A 18 7.14 5.78 31.51
CA ASN A 18 5.99 5.56 30.62
C ASN A 18 6.46 5.50 29.17
N THR A 19 7.20 4.45 28.81
CA THR A 19 7.34 4.04 27.41
C THR A 19 6.19 3.09 27.12
N ILE A 20 5.05 3.66 26.72
CA ILE A 20 3.96 2.87 26.13
C ILE A 20 4.49 2.43 24.76
N ASN A 21 4.95 1.18 24.67
CA ASN A 21 5.19 0.50 23.40
C ASN A 21 3.85 0.38 22.65
N LEU A 22 3.47 1.44 21.95
CA LEU A 22 2.30 1.47 21.06
C LEU A 22 2.38 0.35 20.01
N HIS A 23 3.60 -0.11 19.65
CA HIS A 23 3.79 -1.18 18.67
C HIS A 23 3.34 -2.57 19.16
N ASP A 24 3.47 -2.87 20.46
CA ASP A 24 3.11 -4.18 21.01
C ASP A 24 1.60 -4.32 21.27
N HIS A 25 0.88 -3.23 21.55
CA HIS A 25 -0.55 -3.26 21.83
C HIS A 25 -1.40 -3.44 20.57
N PHE A 26 -1.03 -2.83 19.44
CA PHE A 26 -1.77 -3.03 18.19
C PHE A 26 -1.58 -4.44 17.62
N HIS A 27 -0.42 -5.06 17.77
CA HIS A 27 -0.20 -6.43 17.31
C HIS A 27 -0.81 -7.49 18.24
N ARG A 28 -0.85 -7.29 19.56
CA ARG A 28 -1.49 -8.24 20.50
C ARG A 28 -3.01 -8.28 20.34
N ASN A 29 -3.68 -7.14 20.21
CA ASN A 29 -5.15 -7.10 20.11
C ASN A 29 -5.67 -7.66 18.77
N PHE A 30 -4.91 -7.50 17.67
CA PHE A 30 -5.22 -8.20 16.42
C PHE A 30 -4.99 -9.72 16.54
N ASN A 31 -3.93 -10.17 17.21
CA ASN A 31 -3.65 -11.61 17.32
C ASN A 31 -4.58 -12.36 18.29
N GLU A 32 -5.11 -11.70 19.33
CA GLU A 32 -6.05 -12.31 20.28
C GLU A 32 -7.44 -12.57 19.65
N SER A 33 -7.92 -11.63 18.83
CA SER A 33 -9.19 -11.80 18.12
C SER A 33 -9.12 -12.86 17.01
N TYR A 34 -7.95 -13.07 16.38
CA TYR A 34 -7.73 -14.15 15.41
C TYR A 34 -7.38 -15.51 16.04
N SER A 35 -6.79 -15.54 17.24
CA SER A 35 -6.47 -16.81 17.93
C SER A 35 -7.72 -17.52 18.45
N TYR A 36 -8.83 -16.81 18.65
CA TYR A 36 -10.11 -17.43 19.03
C TYR A 36 -10.71 -18.30 17.91
N TYR A 37 -10.42 -18.00 16.64
CA TYR A 37 -10.93 -18.79 15.50
C TYR A 37 -10.17 -20.10 15.24
N HIS A 38 -8.99 -20.27 15.83
CA HIS A 38 -8.14 -21.44 15.57
C HIS A 38 -8.37 -22.62 16.53
N LYS A 39 -9.33 -22.54 17.46
CA LYS A 39 -9.54 -23.58 18.47
C LYS A 39 -10.78 -24.48 18.30
N ASN A 40 -11.58 -24.29 17.24
CA ASN A 40 -12.69 -25.19 16.93
C ASN A 40 -12.35 -26.07 15.73
N ASN A 41 -11.91 -27.30 16.00
CA ASN A 41 -11.68 -28.34 14.99
C ASN A 41 -12.97 -29.02 14.48
N ASN A 42 -14.13 -28.36 14.63
CA ASN A 42 -15.44 -28.79 14.10
C ASN A 42 -16.14 -27.64 13.36
N ASN A 43 -15.41 -26.88 12.55
CA ASN A 43 -15.93 -25.65 11.95
C ASN A 43 -16.87 -25.94 10.77
N SER A 44 -18.18 -25.84 11.01
CA SER A 44 -19.08 -25.30 9.98
C SER A 44 -18.41 -24.06 9.39
N ARG A 45 -18.13 -24.04 8.09
CA ARG A 45 -17.51 -22.88 7.44
C ARG A 45 -18.46 -21.70 7.59
N GLU A 46 -18.22 -20.85 8.59
CA GLU A 46 -19.04 -19.66 8.81
C GLU A 46 -18.82 -18.71 7.62
N ILE A 47 -19.85 -18.59 6.79
CA ILE A 47 -19.86 -17.66 5.67
C ILE A 47 -20.13 -16.27 6.24
N THR A 48 -19.17 -15.36 6.12
CA THR A 48 -19.38 -13.97 6.53
C THR A 48 -20.47 -13.30 5.67
N GLY A 49 -21.16 -12.30 6.22
CA GLY A 49 -22.24 -11.59 5.51
C GLY A 49 -21.80 -11.06 4.14
N LEU A 50 -20.60 -10.48 4.06
CA LEU A 50 -20.07 -9.97 2.79
C LEU A 50 -19.75 -11.10 1.78
N LYS A 51 -19.23 -12.24 2.23
CA LYS A 51 -19.06 -13.42 1.36
C LYS A 51 -20.40 -13.97 0.87
N HIS A 52 -21.41 -13.99 1.74
CA HIS A 52 -22.78 -14.36 1.36
C HIS A 52 -23.36 -13.42 0.31
N CYS A 53 -23.15 -12.10 0.42
CA CYS A 53 -23.58 -11.13 -0.59
C CYS A 53 -22.90 -11.37 -1.93
N ILE A 54 -21.58 -11.62 -1.95
CA ILE A 54 -20.83 -11.95 -3.18
C ILE A 54 -21.36 -13.25 -3.79
N MET A 55 -21.56 -14.31 -3.00
CA MET A 55 -22.05 -15.59 -3.51
C MET A 55 -23.48 -15.47 -4.04
N SER A 56 -24.33 -14.72 -3.35
CA SER A 56 -25.71 -14.44 -3.79
C SER A 56 -25.72 -13.68 -5.12
N TYR A 57 -24.82 -12.70 -5.30
CA TYR A 57 -24.67 -11.97 -6.55
C TYR A 57 -24.25 -12.91 -7.70
N LEU A 58 -23.24 -13.75 -7.48
CA LEU A 58 -22.76 -14.71 -8.49
C LEU A 58 -23.83 -15.75 -8.83
N PHE A 59 -24.55 -16.27 -7.84
CA PHE A 59 -25.65 -17.20 -8.04
C PHE A 59 -26.76 -16.56 -8.88
N LYS A 60 -27.23 -15.36 -8.53
CA LYS A 60 -28.24 -14.63 -9.30
C LYS A 60 -27.79 -14.37 -10.74
N LYS A 61 -26.51 -14.02 -10.93
CA LYS A 61 -25.91 -13.84 -12.27
C LYS A 61 -25.90 -15.15 -13.08
N ALA A 62 -25.58 -16.27 -12.44
CA ALA A 62 -25.59 -17.59 -13.08
C ALA A 62 -27.00 -18.09 -13.39
N TYR A 63 -27.94 -17.92 -12.46
CA TYR A 63 -29.34 -18.33 -12.59
C TYR A 63 -30.07 -17.56 -13.69
N ASN A 64 -29.80 -16.25 -13.81
CA ASN A 64 -30.38 -15.40 -14.86
C ASN A 64 -29.62 -15.50 -16.20
N SER A 65 -28.55 -16.30 -16.27
CA SER A 65 -27.78 -16.48 -17.50
C SER A 65 -28.55 -17.34 -18.49
N LYS A 66 -28.43 -17.03 -19.79
CA LYS A 66 -28.99 -17.85 -20.88
C LYS A 66 -28.15 -19.10 -21.16
N TYR A 67 -26.99 -19.25 -20.52
CA TYR A 67 -26.08 -20.37 -20.75
C TYR A 67 -26.41 -21.54 -19.82
N GLU A 68 -26.80 -22.68 -20.39
CA GLU A 68 -27.26 -23.88 -19.65
C GLU A 68 -26.24 -24.41 -18.63
N GLY A 69 -24.94 -24.15 -18.82
CA GLY A 69 -23.88 -24.58 -17.90
C GLY A 69 -23.54 -23.58 -16.78
N ALA A 70 -24.16 -22.41 -16.71
CA ALA A 70 -23.74 -21.33 -15.82
C ALA A 70 -23.92 -21.70 -14.34
N LEU A 71 -25.04 -22.35 -14.00
CA LEU A 71 -25.35 -22.80 -12.65
C LEU A 71 -24.38 -23.90 -12.19
N ASN A 72 -24.07 -24.85 -13.09
CA ASN A 72 -23.10 -25.91 -12.82
C ASN A 72 -21.70 -25.32 -12.59
N HIS A 73 -21.29 -24.37 -13.42
CA HIS A 73 -20.03 -23.66 -13.24
C HIS A 73 -19.98 -22.89 -11.90
N PHE A 74 -21.08 -22.25 -11.48
CA PHE A 74 -21.15 -21.61 -10.17
C PHE A 74 -20.84 -22.60 -9.03
N TYR A 75 -21.49 -23.77 -9.02
CA TYR A 75 -21.23 -24.77 -7.98
C TYR A 75 -19.80 -25.33 -8.02
N LEU A 76 -19.23 -25.51 -9.22
CA LEU A 76 -17.83 -25.95 -9.36
C LEU A 76 -16.81 -24.96 -8.80
N VAL A 77 -17.08 -23.65 -8.87
CA VAL A 77 -16.15 -22.60 -8.43
C VAL A 77 -16.53 -22.06 -7.03
N PHE A 78 -17.65 -22.49 -6.45
CA PHE A 78 -18.15 -22.04 -5.15
C PHE A 78 -17.08 -22.10 -4.05
N ASP A 79 -16.47 -23.28 -3.87
CA ASP A 79 -15.42 -23.48 -2.86
C ASP A 79 -14.17 -22.63 -3.13
N LYS A 80 -13.86 -22.33 -4.40
CA LYS A 80 -12.73 -21.48 -4.73
C LYS A 80 -13.01 -20.05 -4.30
N PHE A 81 -14.19 -19.52 -4.59
CA PHE A 81 -14.58 -18.17 -4.21
C PHE A 81 -14.74 -17.99 -2.70
N ILE A 82 -15.36 -18.96 -2.00
CA ILE A 82 -15.57 -18.84 -0.55
C ILE A 82 -14.24 -18.82 0.21
N ASN A 83 -13.19 -19.44 -0.34
CA ASN A 83 -11.86 -19.47 0.26
C ASN A 83 -11.01 -18.24 -0.07
N LEU A 84 -11.44 -17.38 -0.99
CA LEU A 84 -10.75 -16.12 -1.26
C LEU A 84 -10.75 -15.24 0.00
N LYS A 85 -9.64 -14.53 0.18
CA LYS A 85 -9.45 -13.57 1.27
C LYS A 85 -9.40 -12.17 0.70
N MET A 86 -10.10 -11.27 1.37
CA MET A 86 -9.93 -9.85 1.15
C MET A 86 -8.55 -9.46 1.68
N TYR A 87 -7.76 -8.76 0.86
CA TYR A 87 -6.42 -8.33 1.28
C TYR A 87 -6.14 -6.85 1.00
N LYS A 88 -7.00 -6.17 0.24
CA LYS A 88 -6.95 -4.71 0.06
C LYS A 88 -8.36 -4.18 -0.22
N MET A 89 -8.67 -2.97 0.26
CA MET A 89 -9.91 -2.26 -0.04
C MET A 89 -9.65 -0.76 -0.21
N GLN A 90 -10.55 -0.05 -0.88
CA GLN A 90 -10.52 1.41 -1.00
C GLN A 90 -11.92 1.95 -1.22
N ILE A 91 -12.24 3.06 -0.56
CA ILE A 91 -13.45 3.84 -0.80
C ILE A 91 -13.31 4.55 -2.13
N ILE A 92 -14.27 4.37 -3.02
CA ILE A 92 -14.31 4.99 -4.35
C ILE A 92 -14.96 6.37 -4.28
N ASN A 93 -16.09 6.45 -3.60
CA ASN A 93 -16.88 7.66 -3.40
C ASN A 93 -17.66 7.53 -2.07
N THR A 94 -18.67 8.37 -1.85
CA THR A 94 -19.47 8.34 -0.63
C THR A 94 -20.27 7.05 -0.43
N GLU A 95 -20.42 6.20 -1.44
CA GLU A 95 -21.35 5.04 -1.41
C GLU A 95 -20.68 3.71 -1.78
N LEU A 96 -19.56 3.76 -2.51
CA LEU A 96 -18.93 2.62 -3.15
C LEU A 96 -17.57 2.28 -2.54
N LEU A 97 -17.34 1.00 -2.35
CA LEU A 97 -16.10 0.38 -1.89
C LEU A 97 -15.56 -0.56 -2.98
N LEU A 98 -14.31 -0.36 -3.36
CA LEU A 98 -13.54 -1.31 -4.15
C LEU A 98 -12.87 -2.31 -3.21
N ILE A 99 -13.19 -3.58 -3.34
CA ILE A 99 -12.58 -4.65 -2.54
C ILE A 99 -11.80 -5.58 -3.45
N LYS A 100 -10.59 -5.95 -3.03
CA LYS A 100 -9.72 -6.88 -3.76
C LYS A 100 -9.60 -8.20 -3.02
N TYR A 101 -9.96 -9.26 -3.73
CA TYR A 101 -9.91 -10.64 -3.29
C TYR A 101 -8.80 -11.40 -4.00
N GLY A 102 -8.13 -12.27 -3.25
CA GLY A 102 -7.11 -13.16 -3.78
C GLY A 102 -6.82 -14.31 -2.82
N ASN A 103 -5.96 -15.21 -3.26
CA ASN A 103 -5.50 -16.30 -2.42
C ASN A 103 -4.35 -15.79 -1.53
N VAL A 104 -4.62 -15.67 -0.23
CA VAL A 104 -3.60 -15.29 0.77
C VAL A 104 -3.21 -16.53 1.56
N THR A 105 -1.97 -16.98 1.33
CA THR A 105 -1.38 -18.13 2.01
C THR A 105 -0.54 -17.69 3.19
N PHE A 106 -0.52 -18.50 4.24
CA PHE A 106 0.39 -18.33 5.37
C PHE A 106 1.46 -19.40 5.29
N LYS A 107 2.71 -19.01 5.03
CA LYS A 107 3.86 -19.91 4.92
C LYS A 107 5.05 -19.29 5.64
N ASN A 108 5.90 -20.13 6.23
CA ASN A 108 7.13 -19.69 6.90
C ASN A 108 6.91 -18.55 7.92
N SER A 109 5.83 -18.61 8.71
CA SER A 109 5.42 -17.59 9.69
C SER A 109 5.09 -16.21 9.09
N LYS A 110 4.87 -16.11 7.77
CA LYS A 110 4.55 -14.86 7.07
C LYS A 110 3.34 -15.03 6.15
N TYR A 111 2.58 -13.95 5.98
CA TYR A 111 1.55 -13.87 4.96
C TYR A 111 2.18 -13.61 3.60
N GLU A 112 1.86 -14.46 2.64
CA GLU A 112 2.18 -14.26 1.22
C GLU A 112 0.96 -13.67 0.53
N PHE A 113 1.10 -12.43 0.07
CA PHE A 113 0.06 -11.76 -0.70
C PHE A 113 0.18 -12.12 -2.18
N PRO A 114 -0.96 -12.24 -2.88
CA PRO A 114 -0.96 -12.63 -4.27
C PRO A 114 -0.34 -11.53 -5.16
N ASN A 115 0.45 -11.97 -6.13
CA ASN A 115 1.10 -11.13 -7.11
C ASN A 115 0.11 -10.62 -8.15
N ALA A 116 0.49 -9.56 -8.87
CA ALA A 116 -0.31 -8.97 -9.94
C ALA A 116 -0.77 -9.98 -11.02
N PHE A 117 0.00 -11.04 -11.24
CA PHE A 117 -0.25 -12.05 -12.26
C PHE A 117 -1.15 -13.20 -11.81
N ASP A 118 -1.34 -13.37 -10.50
CA ASP A 118 -2.25 -14.36 -9.93
C ASP A 118 -3.71 -14.03 -10.29
N THR A 119 -4.61 -14.98 -10.15
CA THR A 119 -6.05 -14.74 -10.34
C THR A 119 -6.58 -13.93 -9.16
N LEU A 120 -7.04 -12.72 -9.46
CA LEU A 120 -7.53 -11.75 -8.49
C LEU A 120 -8.92 -11.27 -8.91
N PHE A 121 -9.75 -10.96 -7.93
CA PHE A 121 -11.09 -10.45 -8.17
C PHE A 121 -11.27 -9.08 -7.52
N PHE A 122 -11.83 -8.16 -8.29
CA PHE A 122 -12.31 -6.87 -7.85
C PHE A 122 -13.81 -6.96 -7.62
N VAL A 123 -14.26 -6.50 -6.46
CA VAL A 123 -15.67 -6.42 -6.09
C VAL A 123 -15.98 -4.95 -5.86
N ILE A 124 -16.95 -4.41 -6.60
CA ILE A 124 -17.50 -3.08 -6.37
C ILE A 124 -18.74 -3.26 -5.49
N TYR A 125 -18.66 -2.74 -4.28
CA TYR A 125 -19.66 -2.94 -3.24
C TYR A 125 -20.25 -1.59 -2.82
N ASP A 126 -21.57 -1.47 -2.91
CA ASP A 126 -22.31 -0.38 -2.28
C ASP A 126 -22.48 -0.71 -0.81
N TYR A 127 -21.79 0.05 0.05
CA TYR A 127 -21.80 -0.21 1.49
C TYR A 127 -22.97 0.49 2.20
N ILE A 128 -23.69 1.40 1.53
CA ILE A 128 -24.91 2.02 2.07
C ILE A 128 -26.10 1.08 1.87
N ASN A 129 -26.26 0.55 0.65
CA ASN A 129 -27.34 -0.37 0.31
C ASN A 129 -26.96 -1.85 0.54
N GLU A 130 -25.77 -2.10 1.09
CA GLU A 130 -25.19 -3.42 1.36
C GLU A 130 -25.19 -4.39 0.16
N LYS A 131 -24.99 -3.85 -1.05
CA LYS A 131 -25.19 -4.58 -2.31
C LYS A 131 -23.91 -4.68 -3.14
N VAL A 132 -23.63 -5.87 -3.65
CA VAL A 132 -22.59 -6.06 -4.68
C VAL A 132 -23.12 -5.56 -6.02
N ILE A 133 -22.42 -4.60 -6.61
CA ILE A 133 -22.75 -4.01 -7.92
C ILE A 133 -22.13 -4.85 -9.02
N SER A 134 -20.84 -5.13 -8.91
CA SER A 134 -20.13 -5.90 -9.93
C SER A 134 -18.92 -6.65 -9.37
N ILE A 135 -18.52 -7.70 -10.09
CA ILE A 135 -17.34 -8.50 -9.81
C ILE A 135 -16.58 -8.68 -11.11
N HIS A 136 -15.30 -8.33 -11.11
CA HIS A 136 -14.42 -8.43 -12.27
C HIS A 136 -13.13 -9.15 -11.92
N GLU A 137 -12.63 -9.97 -12.84
CA GLU A 137 -11.28 -10.53 -12.72
C GLU A 137 -10.23 -9.46 -13.07
N ASN A 138 -9.00 -9.58 -12.57
CA ASN A 138 -7.89 -8.69 -12.92
C ASN A 138 -7.41 -8.78 -14.38
N SER A 139 -7.96 -9.68 -15.17
CA SER A 139 -7.78 -9.77 -16.62
C SER A 139 -8.84 -9.01 -17.42
N SER A 140 -9.89 -8.48 -16.76
CA SER A 140 -11.06 -7.88 -17.39
C SER A 140 -10.76 -6.50 -18.00
N GLU A 141 -11.15 -6.34 -19.27
CA GLU A 141 -11.11 -5.05 -19.97
C GLU A 141 -12.13 -4.06 -19.40
N GLU A 142 -13.32 -4.53 -19.02
CA GLU A 142 -14.37 -3.70 -18.39
C GLU A 142 -13.84 -3.06 -17.10
N MET A 143 -13.11 -3.83 -16.27
CA MET A 143 -12.50 -3.28 -15.05
C MET A 143 -11.43 -2.23 -15.37
N LEU A 144 -10.70 -2.39 -16.48
CA LEU A 144 -9.74 -1.40 -16.92
C LEU A 144 -10.42 -0.11 -17.40
N GLU A 145 -11.57 -0.20 -18.06
CA GLU A 145 -12.37 0.95 -18.47
C GLU A 145 -12.92 1.69 -17.26
N ILE A 146 -13.56 0.96 -16.33
CA ILE A 146 -14.02 1.51 -15.04
C ILE A 146 -12.86 2.23 -14.35
N PHE A 147 -11.70 1.59 -14.25
CA PHE A 147 -10.52 2.20 -13.65
C PHE A 147 -10.12 3.52 -14.32
N LYS A 148 -10.02 3.56 -15.66
CA LYS A 148 -9.64 4.77 -16.40
C LYS A 148 -10.59 5.93 -16.10
N GLU A 149 -11.91 5.67 -16.13
CA GLU A 149 -12.94 6.68 -15.88
C GLU A 149 -12.93 7.18 -14.43
N SER A 150 -12.62 6.29 -13.48
CA SER A 150 -12.67 6.58 -12.04
C SER A 150 -11.34 7.04 -11.44
N THR A 151 -10.23 7.03 -12.18
CA THR A 151 -8.87 7.41 -11.71
C THR A 151 -8.83 8.73 -10.93
N ASP A 152 -9.70 9.67 -11.30
CA ASP A 152 -9.85 10.99 -10.66
C ASP A 152 -10.87 11.02 -9.52
N LEU A 153 -11.85 10.12 -9.50
CA LEU A 153 -12.84 9.99 -8.42
C LEU A 153 -12.22 9.39 -7.15
N TYR A 154 -11.22 8.52 -7.30
CA TYR A 154 -10.45 7.95 -6.19
C TYR A 154 -9.58 8.95 -5.43
N ARG A 155 -9.55 10.23 -5.85
CA ARG A 155 -8.61 11.24 -5.36
C ARG A 155 -9.36 12.40 -4.72
N ASP A 156 -9.39 12.35 -3.40
CA ASP A 156 -9.47 13.48 -2.47
C ASP A 156 -10.45 14.61 -2.88
N TYR A 157 -11.66 14.57 -2.30
CA TYR A 157 -12.78 15.50 -2.53
C TYR A 157 -12.42 16.99 -2.32
N ASN A 158 -11.31 17.28 -1.65
CA ASN A 158 -10.83 18.63 -1.36
C ASN A 158 -10.00 19.21 -2.53
N LYS A 159 -10.69 19.56 -3.62
CA LYS A 159 -10.14 20.32 -4.77
C LYS A 159 -9.84 21.79 -4.47
N ARG A 160 -10.25 22.33 -3.31
CA ARG A 160 -10.43 23.78 -3.13
C ARG A 160 -9.26 24.54 -2.49
N THR A 161 -8.18 23.91 -2.04
CA THR A 161 -7.19 24.63 -1.18
C THR A 161 -5.70 24.33 -1.41
N PHE A 162 -5.29 23.57 -2.42
CA PHE A 162 -3.89 23.11 -2.48
C PHE A 162 -3.15 23.54 -3.75
N ILE A 163 -1.99 24.17 -3.52
CA ILE A 163 -1.08 24.73 -4.54
C ILE A 163 -0.33 23.61 -5.30
N TYR A 164 -0.20 22.43 -4.69
CA TYR A 164 0.57 21.30 -5.24
C TYR A 164 -0.35 20.13 -5.54
N ASP A 165 -0.55 19.84 -6.83
CA ASP A 165 -1.35 18.70 -7.29
C ASP A 165 -0.45 17.60 -7.89
N ASN A 166 -0.49 16.43 -7.25
CA ASN A 166 0.21 15.22 -7.70
C ASN A 166 -0.72 14.25 -8.44
N SER A 167 -1.83 14.78 -8.96
CA SER A 167 -2.75 14.07 -9.84
C SER A 167 -2.28 14.07 -11.31
N PRO A 168 -2.43 12.94 -12.04
CA PRO A 168 -2.30 12.90 -13.50
C PRO A 168 -3.19 13.91 -14.21
N SER A 169 -4.35 14.24 -13.63
CA SER A 169 -5.28 15.21 -14.22
C SER A 169 -4.94 16.67 -13.85
N GLY A 170 -4.26 16.89 -12.73
CA GLY A 170 -3.78 18.21 -12.32
C GLY A 170 -2.39 18.57 -12.86
N SER A 171 -1.57 17.58 -13.18
CA SER A 171 -0.20 17.77 -13.64
C SER A 171 0.03 17.16 -15.02
N PHE A 172 0.22 18.04 -16.01
CA PHE A 172 0.58 17.67 -17.39
C PHE A 172 1.75 16.67 -17.43
N TYR A 173 2.75 16.89 -16.58
CA TYR A 173 3.95 16.08 -16.57
C TYR A 173 3.73 14.67 -16.02
N ILE A 174 2.93 14.54 -14.96
CA ILE A 174 2.53 13.23 -14.42
C ILE A 174 1.73 12.47 -15.49
N ASN A 175 0.82 13.15 -16.17
CA ASN A 175 0.04 12.55 -17.25
C ASN A 175 0.95 11.98 -18.34
N VAL A 176 1.87 12.80 -18.87
CA VAL A 176 2.79 12.36 -19.92
C VAL A 176 3.65 11.17 -19.47
N ASP A 177 4.15 11.17 -18.23
CA ASP A 177 4.94 10.05 -17.72
C ASP A 177 4.10 8.76 -17.59
N ILE A 178 2.83 8.86 -17.18
CA ILE A 178 1.89 7.75 -17.17
C ILE A 178 1.63 7.26 -18.59
N GLN A 179 1.33 8.14 -19.54
CA GLN A 179 1.08 7.76 -20.94
C GLN A 179 2.29 7.04 -21.55
N ARG A 180 3.52 7.52 -21.27
CA ARG A 180 4.74 6.82 -21.70
C ARG A 180 4.84 5.43 -21.09
N ARG A 181 4.53 5.26 -19.80
CA ARG A 181 4.51 3.94 -19.16
C ARG A 181 3.48 3.02 -19.80
N LEU A 182 2.26 3.50 -20.03
CA LEU A 182 1.21 2.74 -20.72
C LEU A 182 1.67 2.29 -22.10
N TYR A 183 2.31 3.18 -22.86
CA TYR A 183 2.88 2.88 -24.17
C TYR A 183 3.98 1.84 -24.13
N PHE A 184 4.94 1.94 -23.21
CA PHE A 184 6.00 0.95 -23.05
C PHE A 184 5.46 -0.42 -22.62
N LEU A 185 4.42 -0.44 -21.78
CA LEU A 185 3.75 -1.68 -21.40
C LEU A 185 3.07 -2.34 -22.59
N GLN A 186 2.43 -1.55 -23.47
CA GLN A 186 1.83 -2.05 -24.71
C GLN A 186 2.85 -2.60 -25.70
N LYS A 187 4.05 -2.00 -25.76
CA LYS A 187 5.12 -2.41 -26.69
C LYS A 187 6.01 -3.55 -26.19
N ALA A 188 5.87 -3.98 -24.95
CA ALA A 188 6.73 -5.01 -24.38
C ALA A 188 6.52 -6.36 -25.09
N LYS A 189 7.59 -6.92 -25.66
CA LYS A 189 7.58 -8.18 -26.45
C LYS A 189 6.98 -9.39 -25.71
N ASN A 190 6.98 -9.39 -24.37
CA ASN A 190 6.64 -10.54 -23.54
C ASN A 190 5.27 -10.41 -22.81
N GLY A 191 4.43 -9.44 -23.18
CA GLY A 191 3.16 -9.19 -22.50
C GLY A 191 1.98 -9.16 -23.45
N GLY A 192 1.18 -10.22 -23.49
CA GLY A 192 -0.13 -10.17 -24.14
C GLY A 192 -1.05 -9.12 -23.48
N LYS A 193 -2.11 -8.71 -24.17
CA LYS A 193 -3.10 -7.70 -23.70
C LYS A 193 -3.55 -7.96 -22.25
N VAL A 194 -3.81 -9.22 -21.90
CA VAL A 194 -4.20 -9.67 -20.55
C VAL A 194 -3.13 -9.37 -19.50
N ASN A 195 -1.85 -9.63 -19.79
CA ASN A 195 -0.76 -9.37 -18.83
C ASN A 195 -0.55 -7.87 -18.61
N ILE A 196 -0.79 -7.06 -19.65
CA ILE A 196 -0.77 -5.60 -19.53
C ILE A 196 -1.92 -5.14 -18.63
N ILE A 197 -3.15 -5.63 -18.86
CA ILE A 197 -4.32 -5.30 -18.03
C ILE A 197 -4.07 -5.68 -16.57
N LYS A 198 -3.60 -6.91 -16.30
CA LYS A 198 -3.24 -7.38 -14.95
C LYS A 198 -2.22 -6.46 -14.27
N ARG A 199 -1.23 -5.98 -15.02
CA ARG A 199 -0.20 -5.06 -14.52
C ARG A 199 -0.70 -3.63 -14.32
N LEU A 200 -1.72 -3.18 -15.06
CA LEU A 200 -2.35 -1.88 -14.83
C LEU A 200 -3.30 -1.92 -13.63
N LEU A 201 -4.11 -2.97 -13.53
CA LEU A 201 -5.05 -3.15 -12.42
C LEU A 201 -4.34 -3.54 -11.11
N SER A 202 -3.07 -3.96 -11.15
CA SER A 202 -2.32 -4.25 -9.93
C SER A 202 -2.10 -3.01 -9.04
N PHE A 203 -2.12 -1.81 -9.64
CA PHE A 203 -2.07 -0.54 -8.91
C PHE A 203 -3.32 -0.28 -8.06
N LEU A 204 -4.41 -1.02 -8.29
CA LEU A 204 -5.62 -0.94 -7.48
C LEU A 204 -5.60 -1.92 -6.31
N PRO A 205 -6.15 -1.52 -5.15
CA PRO A 205 -6.49 -0.15 -4.79
C PRO A 205 -5.30 0.82 -4.74
N THR A 206 -5.52 2.06 -5.18
CA THR A 206 -4.50 3.11 -5.22
C THR A 206 -4.06 3.52 -3.82
N ASN A 207 -2.77 3.79 -3.62
CA ASN A 207 -2.30 4.34 -2.36
C ASN A 207 -2.48 5.85 -2.31
N HIS A 208 -3.18 6.30 -1.27
CA HIS A 208 -3.35 7.70 -0.90
C HIS A 208 -2.01 8.42 -0.69
N GLN A 209 -0.95 7.74 -0.23
CA GLN A 209 0.35 8.40 -0.04
C GLN A 209 1.05 8.69 -1.38
N SER A 210 0.68 8.03 -2.48
CA SER A 210 1.10 8.47 -3.83
C SER A 210 0.51 9.82 -4.21
N PHE A 211 -0.45 10.32 -3.42
CA PHE A 211 -1.14 11.59 -3.61
C PHE A 211 -0.81 12.60 -2.50
N VAL A 212 0.25 12.38 -1.70
CA VAL A 212 0.73 13.39 -0.75
C VAL A 212 0.98 14.68 -1.53
N LYS A 213 0.23 15.73 -1.18
CA LYS A 213 0.30 17.06 -1.81
C LYS A 213 1.46 17.86 -1.21
N ALA A 214 2.69 17.40 -1.42
CA ALA A 214 3.90 18.09 -0.98
C ALA A 214 4.60 18.81 -2.14
N PRO A 215 5.25 19.97 -1.89
CA PRO A 215 6.01 20.70 -2.90
C PRO A 215 7.12 19.85 -3.55
N TYR A 216 7.65 18.88 -2.81
CA TYR A 216 8.67 17.94 -3.28
C TYR A 216 8.22 17.04 -4.42
N PHE A 217 6.93 16.71 -4.45
CA PHE A 217 6.38 15.79 -5.43
C PHE A 217 5.85 16.50 -6.67
N ASP A 218 5.77 17.84 -6.65
CA ASP A 218 5.39 18.63 -7.80
C ASP A 218 6.34 18.40 -8.98
N ARG A 219 5.82 17.66 -9.97
CA ARG A 219 6.56 17.32 -11.18
C ARG A 219 6.84 18.52 -12.06
N SER A 220 6.21 19.67 -11.85
CA SER A 220 6.55 20.89 -12.57
C SER A 220 7.90 21.47 -12.10
N LEU A 221 8.20 21.33 -10.81
CA LEU A 221 9.41 21.83 -10.16
C LEU A 221 10.55 20.81 -10.24
N PHE A 222 10.27 19.56 -9.87
CA PHE A 222 11.30 18.53 -9.70
C PHE A 222 11.14 17.34 -10.65
N TYR A 223 12.29 16.83 -11.08
CA TYR A 223 12.46 15.57 -11.78
C TYR A 223 13.22 14.60 -10.88
N TYR A 224 12.64 13.41 -10.67
CA TYR A 224 13.17 12.33 -9.83
C TYR A 224 12.70 10.98 -10.37
N ASP A 225 13.42 9.90 -10.05
CA ASP A 225 13.05 8.53 -10.42
C ASP A 225 11.98 7.98 -9.47
N ASP A 226 10.81 7.64 -10.01
CA ASP A 226 9.71 6.99 -9.27
C ASP A 226 10.10 5.61 -8.74
N ASN A 227 11.11 4.95 -9.32
CA ASN A 227 11.55 3.65 -8.81
C ASN A 227 12.26 3.76 -7.46
N CYS A 228 12.86 4.92 -7.16
CA CYS A 228 13.52 5.21 -5.89
C CYS A 228 12.54 5.77 -4.85
N ILE A 229 11.41 6.31 -5.31
CA ILE A 229 10.31 6.80 -4.48
C ILE A 229 9.06 6.00 -4.85
N ARG A 230 9.18 4.65 -4.89
CA ARG A 230 8.00 3.78 -4.95
C ARG A 230 7.21 4.09 -3.70
N THR A 231 6.15 4.83 -3.92
CA THR A 231 5.57 5.79 -3.01
C THR A 231 5.03 5.12 -1.76
N ILE A 232 5.84 5.07 -0.71
CA ILE A 232 5.43 5.04 0.72
C ILE A 232 4.63 3.75 1.14
N GLU A 233 4.18 2.92 0.20
CA GLU A 233 3.33 1.73 0.42
C GLU A 233 4.06 0.59 1.09
N TYR A 234 5.31 0.38 0.72
CA TYR A 234 6.07 -0.77 1.17
C TYR A 234 7.47 -0.36 1.61
N PRO A 235 7.98 -1.01 2.66
CA PRO A 235 9.39 -0.96 2.97
C PRO A 235 10.22 -1.29 1.71
N GLN A 236 10.99 -0.32 1.22
CA GLN A 236 11.85 -0.56 0.07
C GLN A 236 13.15 -1.23 0.52
N PRO A 237 13.56 -2.36 -0.07
CA PRO A 237 14.89 -2.89 0.20
C PRO A 237 15.92 -1.84 -0.18
N VAL A 238 16.82 -1.52 0.73
CA VAL A 238 17.86 -0.52 0.47
C VAL A 238 18.88 -1.09 -0.50
N ILE A 239 18.65 -0.84 -1.78
CA ILE A 239 19.57 -1.17 -2.87
C ILE A 239 20.27 0.13 -3.25
N ASN A 240 21.22 0.58 -2.43
CA ASN A 240 22.22 1.64 -2.72
C ASN A 240 21.82 2.78 -3.69
N GLN A 241 20.62 3.35 -3.55
CA GLN A 241 20.18 4.43 -4.43
C GLN A 241 19.72 5.62 -3.60
N THR A 242 20.62 6.60 -3.52
CA THR A 242 20.29 7.97 -3.10
C THR A 242 19.17 8.50 -3.99
N VAL A 243 18.13 9.04 -3.39
CA VAL A 243 17.03 9.65 -4.16
C VAL A 243 17.45 11.06 -4.54
N ARG A 244 17.61 11.32 -5.83
CA ARG A 244 18.04 12.64 -6.32
C ARG A 244 16.85 13.43 -6.87
N PHE A 245 16.67 14.63 -6.34
CA PHE A 245 15.69 15.59 -6.84
C PHE A 245 16.41 16.63 -7.68
N CYS A 246 16.19 16.58 -8.98
CA CYS A 246 16.73 17.55 -9.92
C CYS A 246 15.69 18.61 -10.24
N ASP A 247 16.11 19.86 -10.43
CA ASP A 247 15.25 20.88 -11.02
C ASP A 247 14.89 20.48 -12.45
N ARG A 248 13.59 20.54 -12.79
CA ARG A 248 13.12 20.12 -14.10
C ARG A 248 13.63 20.99 -15.24
N LYS A 249 13.75 22.31 -15.01
CA LYS A 249 14.19 23.28 -16.04
C LYS A 249 15.69 23.19 -16.28
N THR A 250 16.48 23.18 -15.22
CA THR A 250 17.96 23.23 -15.31
C THR A 250 18.62 21.85 -15.31
N LYS A 251 17.90 20.78 -14.95
CA LYS A 251 18.41 19.42 -14.76
C LYS A 251 19.50 19.27 -13.70
N LYS A 252 19.79 20.33 -12.94
CA LYS A 252 20.75 20.30 -11.84
C LYS A 252 20.11 19.67 -10.60
N VAL A 253 20.89 18.89 -9.86
CA VAL A 253 20.48 18.32 -8.57
C VAL A 253 20.25 19.47 -7.58
N LYS A 254 19.08 19.50 -6.93
CA LYS A 254 18.71 20.50 -5.92
C LYS A 254 18.88 19.99 -4.50
N PHE A 255 18.66 18.70 -4.29
CA PHE A 255 18.93 17.98 -3.04
C PHE A 255 18.88 16.48 -3.30
N GLU A 256 19.49 15.72 -2.40
CA GLU A 256 19.51 14.26 -2.43
C GLU A 256 19.10 13.71 -1.06
N LEU A 257 18.28 12.66 -1.06
CA LEU A 257 17.99 11.89 0.15
C LEU A 257 18.94 10.70 0.15
N ASN A 258 19.95 10.75 1.01
CA ASN A 258 20.85 9.65 1.22
C ASN A 258 20.62 9.04 2.60
N PRO A 259 19.90 7.90 2.67
CA PRO A 259 19.60 7.29 3.95
C PRO A 259 20.80 6.62 4.61
N LEU A 260 21.85 6.34 3.83
CA LEU A 260 23.07 5.67 4.30
C LEU A 260 24.05 6.63 4.97
N LEU A 261 23.80 7.95 4.96
CA LEU A 261 24.70 8.98 5.50
C LEU A 261 25.04 8.78 6.98
N ASN A 262 24.13 8.21 7.76
CA ASN A 262 24.26 8.09 9.22
C ASN A 262 24.39 6.63 9.69
N ILE A 263 24.70 5.70 8.80
CA ILE A 263 25.03 4.35 9.24
C ILE A 263 26.39 4.45 9.93
N PRO A 264 26.51 4.08 11.22
CA PRO A 264 27.80 4.06 11.88
C PRO A 264 28.76 3.20 11.05
N ASP A 265 30.02 3.64 10.92
CA ASP A 265 31.11 2.94 10.23
C ASP A 265 31.32 1.54 10.84
N THR A 266 30.41 0.65 10.49
CA THR A 266 30.50 -0.76 10.76
C THR A 266 31.15 -1.30 9.51
N ASN A 267 32.28 -1.99 9.67
CA ASN A 267 33.05 -2.65 8.61
C ASN A 267 32.25 -3.78 7.89
N ILE A 268 30.93 -3.67 7.85
CA ILE A 268 29.98 -4.61 7.29
C ILE A 268 29.73 -4.16 5.85
N PRO A 269 29.95 -5.03 4.85
CA PRO A 269 29.64 -4.68 3.47
C PRO A 269 28.14 -4.37 3.35
N THR A 270 27.83 -3.12 2.97
CA THR A 270 26.48 -2.57 2.79
C THR A 270 25.57 -3.45 1.93
N ASN A 271 26.15 -4.24 1.01
CA ASN A 271 25.45 -5.19 0.15
C ASN A 271 24.83 -6.40 0.88
N LYS A 272 25.16 -6.65 2.16
CA LYS A 272 24.60 -7.76 2.94
C LYS A 272 23.54 -7.33 3.95
N ILE A 273 23.41 -6.03 4.20
CA ILE A 273 22.46 -5.52 5.18
C ILE A 273 21.10 -5.35 4.50
N LYS A 274 20.24 -6.35 4.65
CA LYS A 274 18.83 -6.23 4.28
C LYS A 274 18.19 -5.21 5.21
N SER A 275 18.00 -4.01 4.71
CA SER A 275 17.27 -2.95 5.39
C SER A 275 16.13 -2.47 4.52
N TYR A 276 15.17 -1.83 5.17
CA TYR A 276 13.96 -1.32 4.58
C TYR A 276 13.80 0.15 4.89
N ILE A 277 13.46 0.97 3.89
CA ILE A 277 13.29 2.42 4.10
C ILE A 277 11.88 2.87 3.78
N TYR A 278 11.44 3.82 4.60
CA TYR A 278 10.22 4.60 4.42
C TYR A 278 10.57 6.08 4.42
N TYR A 279 9.95 6.82 3.51
CA TYR A 279 10.03 8.27 3.48
C TYR A 279 8.67 8.88 3.79
N THR A 280 8.64 9.83 4.71
CA THR A 280 7.45 10.63 5.02
C THR A 280 7.77 12.07 4.70
N PHE A 281 7.05 12.62 3.73
CA PHE A 281 7.22 14.01 3.30
C PHE A 281 6.16 14.85 4.00
N HIS A 282 6.57 15.97 4.59
CA HIS A 282 5.64 16.90 5.17
C HIS A 282 4.83 17.60 4.05
N PRO A 283 3.51 17.81 4.22
CA PRO A 283 2.66 18.32 3.16
C PRO A 283 2.96 19.78 2.77
N THR A 284 3.39 20.62 3.71
CA THR A 284 3.63 22.06 3.46
C THR A 284 5.09 22.44 3.64
N ASP A 285 5.62 22.11 4.81
CA ASP A 285 6.95 22.52 5.23
C ASP A 285 8.06 21.72 4.54
N PRO A 286 9.25 22.31 4.38
CA PRO A 286 10.39 21.66 3.75
C PRO A 286 11.06 20.63 4.69
N PHE A 287 10.29 19.62 5.09
CA PHE A 287 10.67 18.60 6.05
C PHE A 287 10.38 17.20 5.54
N ILE A 288 11.35 16.31 5.68
CA ILE A 288 11.25 14.90 5.27
C ILE A 288 11.80 14.04 6.40
N ILE A 289 11.13 12.93 6.68
CA ILE A 289 11.60 11.91 7.62
C ILE A 289 11.93 10.66 6.79
N SER A 290 13.12 10.08 7.00
CA SER A 290 13.37 8.70 6.56
C SER A 290 13.50 7.77 7.74
N PHE A 291 12.72 6.70 7.75
CA PHE A 291 12.81 5.61 8.72
C PHE A 291 13.44 4.40 8.05
N GLN A 292 14.61 3.97 8.54
CA GLN A 292 15.33 2.79 8.07
C GLN A 292 15.24 1.68 9.12
N GLN A 293 14.60 0.59 8.76
CA GLN A 293 14.49 -0.61 9.57
C GLN A 293 15.51 -1.65 9.12
N PHE A 294 16.31 -2.14 10.06
CA PHE A 294 17.22 -3.25 9.85
C PHE A 294 16.62 -4.53 10.45
N LEU A 295 17.00 -5.69 9.93
CA LEU A 295 16.61 -6.98 10.52
C LEU A 295 17.35 -7.24 11.83
N ASP A 296 18.64 -6.95 11.88
CA ASP A 296 19.53 -7.33 13.00
C ASP A 296 20.10 -6.12 13.77
N PHE A 297 19.69 -4.89 13.42
CA PHE A 297 20.22 -3.64 13.98
C PHE A 297 19.08 -2.71 14.42
N PRO A 298 19.34 -1.76 15.34
CA PRO A 298 18.36 -0.74 15.69
C PRO A 298 17.96 0.10 14.47
N SER A 299 16.69 0.52 14.42
CA SER A 299 16.20 1.40 13.36
C SER A 299 16.86 2.77 13.42
N ILE A 300 17.21 3.31 12.25
CA ILE A 300 17.77 4.66 12.11
C ILE A 300 16.69 5.59 11.56
N VAL A 301 16.56 6.77 12.16
CA VAL A 301 15.64 7.81 11.69
C VAL A 301 16.45 9.04 11.31
N ASN A 302 16.32 9.49 10.06
CA ASN A 302 16.93 10.73 9.60
C ASN A 302 15.85 11.77 9.36
N PHE A 303 16.17 13.00 9.77
CA PHE A 303 15.36 14.19 9.55
C PHE A 303 16.08 15.06 8.54
N TYR A 304 15.44 15.30 7.39
CA TYR A 304 15.94 16.22 6.37
C TYR A 304 15.13 17.50 6.47
N VAL A 305 15.82 18.59 6.78
CA VAL A 305 15.29 19.94 6.80
C VAL A 305 16.01 20.72 5.71
N ARG A 306 15.29 21.47 4.88
CA ARG A 306 15.88 22.35 3.88
C ARG A 306 15.78 23.81 4.30
#